data_AF-A0A820T142-F1
#
_entry.id   AF-A0A820T142-F1
#
_cell.length_a   1.000
_cell.length_b   1.000
_cell.length_c   1.000
_cell.angle_alpha   90.00
_cell.angle_beta   90.00
_cell.angle_gamma   90.00
#
_symmetry.space_group_name_H-M   'P 1'
#
loop_
_entity.id
_entity.type
_entity.pdbx_description
1 polymer ?
#
loop_
_entity_poly.entity_id
_entity_poly.type
_entity_poly.pdbx_seq_one_letter_code
_entity_poly.pdbx_strand_id
1 'polypeptide(L)'
;MMSANNVLATVKVQSIPDNSNAISSVENTNMARFDIETKSMEEKSKQAPINPELNIDCSRSGFRVLTYNLWCHRVVGGWHSSRRLNTFTSWLLDNSTPFYDIICLQEVFVCNPLLLLNYGSGQRANLIKTVKSKYPYSYTADSPWFGVQDSGCLILSAHKIQPCHQEPFSGCSLSELVTHKGYMCCKITITNKDLIVINTHLNAGMQNSAAIRARQFVQITH
;
A
#
# COMPACT_ATOMS: atom_id res chain seq x y z
N MET A 1 -16.07 -22.53 -29.06
CA MET A 1 -15.48 -21.45 -28.22
C MET A 1 -15.75 -21.79 -26.77
N MET A 2 -14.74 -22.18 -26.01
CA MET A 2 -14.90 -22.45 -24.56
C MET A 2 -14.75 -21.14 -23.79
N SER A 3 -15.81 -20.74 -23.10
CA SER A 3 -15.80 -19.62 -22.16
C SER A 3 -14.95 -20.00 -20.95
N ALA A 4 -13.86 -19.26 -20.72
CA ALA A 4 -13.05 -19.42 -19.52
C ALA A 4 -13.83 -18.87 -18.32
N ASN A 5 -14.21 -19.76 -17.41
CA ASN A 5 -14.79 -19.39 -16.12
C ASN A 5 -13.71 -18.67 -15.28
N ASN A 6 -13.75 -17.34 -15.28
CA ASN A 6 -12.94 -16.52 -14.39
C ASN A 6 -13.47 -16.64 -12.95
N VAL A 7 -12.93 -17.59 -12.20
CA VAL A 7 -13.19 -17.70 -10.76
C VAL A 7 -12.51 -16.51 -10.08
N LEU A 8 -13.30 -15.52 -9.66
CA LEU A 8 -12.83 -14.38 -8.88
C LEU A 8 -12.47 -14.85 -7.47
N ALA A 9 -11.25 -14.57 -7.02
CA ALA A 9 -10.82 -14.85 -5.66
C ALA A 9 -11.57 -13.95 -4.67
N THR A 10 -12.05 -14.52 -3.57
CA THR A 10 -12.70 -13.77 -2.48
C THR A 10 -11.64 -13.30 -1.48
N VAL A 11 -11.56 -11.99 -1.23
CA VAL A 11 -10.60 -11.36 -0.31
C VAL A 11 -11.26 -11.11 1.05
N LYS A 12 -10.63 -11.52 2.16
CA LYS A 12 -11.05 -11.10 3.51
C LYS A 12 -10.04 -10.10 4.08
N VAL A 13 -10.54 -8.96 4.53
CA VAL A 13 -9.76 -7.86 5.11
C VAL A 13 -9.91 -7.93 6.63
N GLN A 14 -8.80 -8.08 7.36
CA GLN A 14 -8.80 -7.98 8.82
C GLN A 14 -8.34 -6.58 9.22
N SER A 15 -9.23 -5.83 9.88
CA SER A 15 -8.88 -4.59 10.58
C SER A 15 -8.30 -4.94 11.95
N ILE A 16 -7.08 -4.50 12.24
CA ILE A 16 -6.52 -4.53 13.60
C ILE A 16 -6.68 -3.11 14.15
N PRO A 17 -7.59 -2.86 15.11
CA PRO A 17 -7.72 -1.55 15.71
C PRO A 17 -6.53 -1.26 16.64
N ASP A 18 -5.86 -0.13 16.43
CA ASP A 18 -4.68 0.30 17.19
C ASP A 18 -5.00 0.88 18.59
N ASN A 19 -6.25 0.84 19.06
CA ASN A 19 -6.63 1.46 20.33
C ASN A 19 -7.89 0.84 20.95
N SER A 20 -7.83 0.47 22.24
CA SER A 20 -8.98 0.00 23.03
C SER A 20 -10.09 1.04 23.22
N ASN A 21 -9.84 2.29 22.82
CA ASN A 21 -10.82 3.39 22.84
C ASN A 21 -11.40 3.72 21.45
N ALA A 22 -11.08 2.96 20.40
CA ALA A 22 -11.75 3.09 19.11
C ALA A 22 -13.17 2.51 19.22
N ILE A 23 -14.16 3.40 19.26
CA ILE A 23 -15.58 3.12 19.45
C ILE A 23 -16.04 1.97 18.54
N SER A 24 -16.65 0.98 19.19
CA SER A 24 -17.37 -0.13 18.60
C SER A 24 -18.44 0.34 17.62
N SER A 25 -18.44 -0.22 16.41
CA SER A 25 -19.62 -0.77 15.72
C SER A 25 -19.36 -0.90 14.22
N VAL A 26 -18.99 -2.11 13.79
CA VAL A 26 -19.71 -2.88 12.76
C VAL A 26 -19.36 -4.34 13.05
N GLU A 27 -20.28 -5.08 13.69
CA GLU A 27 -20.23 -6.53 13.64
C GLU A 27 -20.59 -6.95 12.21
N ASN A 28 -19.61 -7.51 11.50
CA ASN A 28 -19.90 -8.30 10.30
C ASN A 28 -19.31 -9.69 10.52
N THR A 29 -20.18 -10.58 10.98
CA THR A 29 -19.92 -12.01 11.17
C THR A 29 -19.67 -12.65 9.82
N ASN A 30 -18.41 -13.00 9.51
CA ASN A 30 -18.06 -14.20 8.76
C ASN A 30 -16.52 -14.40 8.77
N MET A 31 -16.06 -15.23 9.70
CA MET A 31 -14.69 -15.76 9.75
C MET A 31 -14.32 -16.49 8.45
N ALA A 32 -13.09 -16.34 7.94
CA ALA A 32 -12.47 -17.43 7.20
C ALA A 32 -10.97 -17.48 7.49
N ARG A 33 -10.52 -18.72 7.62
CA ARG A 33 -9.15 -19.17 7.80
C ARG A 33 -8.64 -19.64 6.43
N PHE A 34 -7.36 -19.44 6.17
CA PHE A 34 -6.66 -20.02 5.02
C PHE A 34 -5.86 -21.22 5.52
N ASP A 35 -6.22 -22.43 5.10
CA ASP A 35 -5.31 -23.57 5.12
C ASP A 35 -5.06 -23.92 3.64
N ILE A 36 -3.85 -23.70 3.14
CA ILE A 36 -3.43 -24.14 1.81
C ILE A 36 -2.62 -25.42 2.02
N GLU A 37 -3.25 -26.57 1.81
CA GLU A 37 -2.53 -27.84 1.72
C GLU A 37 -1.85 -27.96 0.35
N THR A 38 -0.52 -27.91 0.32
CA THR A 38 0.26 -28.36 -0.84
C THR A 38 0.77 -29.78 -0.58
N LYS A 39 0.21 -30.77 -1.29
CA LYS A 39 0.87 -32.08 -1.43
C LYS A 39 2.00 -31.93 -2.44
N SER A 40 3.25 -31.98 -1.98
CA SER A 40 4.41 -32.16 -2.87
C SER A 40 4.85 -33.62 -2.83
N MET A 41 4.82 -34.29 -4.00
CA MET A 41 5.60 -35.51 -4.21
C MET A 41 7.09 -35.13 -4.28
N GLU A 42 7.91 -35.95 -3.64
CA GLU A 42 9.37 -35.82 -3.62
C GLU A 42 9.96 -35.96 -5.03
N GLU A 43 10.88 -35.06 -5.39
CA GLU A 43 11.93 -35.37 -6.36
C GLU A 43 13.24 -34.66 -5.96
N LYS A 44 14.31 -35.46 -5.81
CA LYS A 44 15.66 -35.01 -5.47
C LYS A 44 16.36 -34.52 -6.73
N SER A 45 16.80 -33.26 -6.74
CA SER A 45 17.75 -32.76 -7.75
C SER A 45 18.87 -31.94 -7.10
N LYS A 46 20.09 -32.20 -7.56
CA LYS A 46 21.36 -31.63 -7.10
C LYS A 46 21.53 -30.21 -7.64
N GLN A 47 21.92 -29.24 -6.81
CA GLN A 47 22.21 -27.87 -7.27
C GLN A 47 23.68 -27.49 -7.10
N ALA A 48 24.20 -26.86 -8.16
CA ALA A 48 25.43 -26.09 -8.24
C ALA A 48 25.11 -24.56 -8.16
N PRO A 49 26.07 -23.66 -8.40
CA PRO A 49 26.42 -22.55 -7.51
C PRO A 49 25.39 -21.40 -7.43
N ILE A 50 25.43 -20.74 -6.28
CA ILE A 50 24.45 -19.80 -5.73
C ILE A 50 24.38 -18.49 -6.54
N ASN A 51 23.29 -18.31 -7.28
CA ASN A 51 22.70 -16.98 -7.54
C ASN A 51 21.96 -16.53 -6.26
N PRO A 52 21.94 -15.23 -5.92
CA PRO A 52 21.07 -14.72 -4.87
C PRO A 52 19.63 -14.65 -5.39
N GLU A 53 19.06 -15.80 -5.73
CA GLU A 53 17.61 -15.94 -5.86
C GLU A 53 17.03 -15.72 -4.47
N LEU A 54 16.07 -14.79 -4.36
CA LEU A 54 15.26 -14.65 -3.17
C LEU A 54 14.71 -16.03 -2.82
N ASN A 55 15.24 -16.62 -1.76
CA ASN A 55 14.77 -17.88 -1.23
C ASN A 55 13.41 -17.58 -0.57
N ILE A 56 12.35 -17.61 -1.38
CA ILE A 56 10.98 -17.43 -0.92
C ILE A 56 10.68 -18.67 -0.08
N ASP A 57 10.73 -18.50 1.23
CA ASP A 57 10.39 -19.54 2.18
C ASP A 57 8.91 -19.92 2.00
N CYS A 58 8.68 -21.01 1.25
CA CYS A 58 7.37 -21.57 0.96
C CYS A 58 6.66 -22.14 2.21
N SER A 59 7.31 -22.13 3.39
CA SER A 59 6.66 -22.54 4.64
C SER A 59 5.67 -21.51 5.20
N ARG A 60 5.61 -20.30 4.62
CA ARG A 60 4.69 -19.26 5.06
C ARG A 60 3.24 -19.55 4.65
N SER A 61 2.39 -19.74 5.65
CA SER A 61 0.95 -19.83 5.49
C SER A 61 0.35 -18.45 5.17
N GLY A 62 0.21 -18.15 3.88
CA GLY A 62 -0.70 -17.12 3.39
C GLY A 62 -0.04 -15.81 2.94
N PHE A 63 -0.69 -15.19 1.95
CA PHE A 63 -0.37 -13.88 1.40
C PHE A 63 -0.85 -12.76 2.34
N ARG A 64 0.00 -11.77 2.61
CA ARG A 64 -0.26 -10.71 3.61
C ARG A 64 -0.14 -9.33 3.01
N VAL A 65 -1.17 -8.51 3.21
CA VAL A 65 -1.18 -7.10 2.79
C VAL A 65 -1.33 -6.22 4.01
N LEU A 66 -0.49 -5.19 4.14
CA LEU A 66 -0.63 -4.12 5.13
C LEU A 66 -1.15 -2.87 4.44
N THR A 67 -2.18 -2.24 5.00
CA THR A 67 -2.52 -0.85 4.66
C THR A 67 -2.34 0.01 5.90
N TYR A 68 -1.67 1.15 5.78
CA TYR A 68 -1.37 1.99 6.93
C TYR A 68 -1.25 3.48 6.54
N ASN A 69 -2.03 4.32 7.21
CA ASN A 69 -1.92 5.77 7.09
C ASN A 69 -0.86 6.29 8.07
N LEU A 70 0.24 6.84 7.54
CA LEU A 70 1.37 7.31 8.35
C LEU A 70 1.18 8.73 8.91
N TRP A 71 0.12 9.42 8.51
CA TRP A 71 -0.21 10.78 8.90
C TRP A 71 0.99 11.73 8.76
N CYS A 72 1.78 11.60 7.70
CA CYS A 72 2.98 12.42 7.48
C CYS A 72 2.66 13.75 6.80
N HIS A 73 1.56 14.37 7.21
CA HIS A 73 1.12 15.68 6.76
C HIS A 73 1.89 16.79 7.49
N ARG A 74 2.51 17.73 6.77
CA ARG A 74 3.26 18.84 7.41
C ARG A 74 2.36 19.80 8.19
N VAL A 75 1.25 20.21 7.55
CA VAL A 75 0.31 21.19 8.14
C VAL A 75 -0.49 20.57 9.30
N VAL A 76 -1.01 19.35 9.13
CA VAL A 76 -1.93 18.73 10.11
C VAL A 76 -1.24 17.73 11.03
N GLY A 77 -0.30 16.92 10.51
CA GLY A 77 0.43 15.91 11.28
C GLY A 77 1.60 16.47 12.10
N GLY A 78 1.90 17.77 11.96
CA GLY A 78 2.93 18.48 12.72
C GLY A 78 4.37 18.05 12.41
N TRP A 79 5.30 18.53 13.24
CA TRP A 79 6.76 18.36 13.08
C TRP A 79 7.26 16.93 13.28
N HIS A 80 6.39 15.99 13.64
CA HIS A 80 6.75 14.62 13.97
C HIS A 80 6.72 13.64 12.79
N SER A 81 6.48 14.09 11.56
CA SER A 81 6.48 13.21 10.38
C SER A 81 7.79 12.42 10.24
N SER A 82 8.95 13.04 10.47
CA SER A 82 10.24 12.33 10.47
C SER A 82 10.27 11.21 11.51
N ARG A 83 9.78 11.48 12.73
CA ARG A 83 9.75 10.50 13.82
C ARG A 83 8.82 9.35 13.48
N ARG A 84 7.62 9.62 12.98
CA ARG A 84 6.65 8.59 12.56
C ARG A 84 7.22 7.70 11.46
N LEU A 85 7.81 8.29 10.42
CA LEU A 85 8.47 7.53 9.36
C LEU A 85 9.61 6.67 9.89
N ASN A 86 10.48 7.22 10.74
CA ASN A 86 11.59 6.46 11.32
C ASN A 86 11.09 5.33 12.22
N THR A 87 10.11 5.57 13.08
CA THR A 87 9.51 4.53 13.93
C THR A 87 8.86 3.44 13.09
N PHE A 88 8.09 3.80 12.07
CA PHE A 88 7.50 2.83 11.14
C PHE A 88 8.57 2.03 10.40
N THR A 89 9.62 2.69 9.92
CA THR A 89 10.74 2.04 9.22
C THR A 89 11.45 1.03 10.12
N SER A 90 11.77 1.42 11.36
CA SER A 90 12.41 0.53 12.34
C SER A 90 11.52 -0.65 12.69
N TRP A 91 10.23 -0.42 12.94
CA TRP A 91 9.25 -1.48 13.16
C TRP A 91 9.21 -2.44 11.98
N LEU A 92 9.18 -1.92 10.75
CA LEU A 92 9.08 -2.75 9.56
C LEU A 92 10.31 -3.64 9.33
N LEU A 93 11.49 -3.17 9.76
CA LEU A 93 12.76 -3.90 9.67
C LEU A 93 13.01 -4.86 10.84
N ASP A 94 12.24 -4.77 11.93
CA ASP A 94 12.34 -5.69 13.05
C ASP A 94 12.02 -7.13 12.59
N ASN A 95 12.83 -8.10 13.02
CA ASN A 95 12.66 -9.51 12.69
C ASN A 95 11.42 -10.13 13.36
N SER A 96 10.95 -9.54 14.46
CA SER A 96 9.70 -9.92 15.13
C SER A 96 8.46 -9.41 14.37
N THR A 97 8.61 -8.38 13.53
CA THR A 97 7.49 -7.86 12.74
C THR A 97 7.10 -8.85 11.65
N PRO A 98 5.81 -9.21 11.55
CA PRO A 98 5.32 -10.04 10.46
C PRO A 98 5.78 -9.49 9.11
N PHE A 99 6.21 -10.39 8.23
CA PHE A 99 6.46 -10.00 6.85
C PHE A 99 5.13 -9.81 6.13
N TYR A 100 5.11 -8.83 5.24
CA TYR A 100 4.00 -8.56 4.35
C TYR A 100 4.49 -8.78 2.91
N ASP A 101 3.64 -9.26 2.03
CA ASP A 101 3.95 -9.33 0.61
C ASP A 101 3.84 -7.96 -0.04
N ILE A 102 2.85 -7.17 0.42
CA ILE A 102 2.51 -5.85 -0.10
C ILE A 102 2.18 -4.91 1.06
N ILE A 103 2.64 -3.67 0.96
CA ILE A 103 2.34 -2.59 1.90
C ILE A 103 1.83 -1.39 1.13
N CYS A 104 0.61 -0.96 1.44
CA CYS A 104 -0.02 0.24 0.93
C CYS A 104 0.02 1.32 2.01
N LEU A 105 0.83 2.35 1.81
CA LEU A 105 0.95 3.48 2.72
C LEU A 105 0.17 4.67 2.20
N GLN A 106 -0.48 5.39 3.11
CA GLN A 106 -1.15 6.66 2.85
C GLN A 106 -0.51 7.79 3.65
N GLU A 107 -0.71 9.02 3.17
CA GLU A 107 -0.19 10.26 3.75
C GLU A 107 1.34 10.35 3.88
N VAL A 108 2.08 9.64 3.02
CA VAL A 108 3.53 9.80 2.84
C VAL A 108 3.79 10.95 1.85
N PHE A 109 3.32 12.13 2.23
CA PHE A 109 3.21 13.28 1.32
C PHE A 109 4.56 13.83 0.89
N VAL A 110 4.62 14.23 -0.38
CA VAL A 110 5.63 15.13 -0.91
C VAL A 110 4.96 16.40 -1.40
N CYS A 111 5.53 17.54 -1.02
CA CYS A 111 4.98 18.86 -1.31
C CYS A 111 6.09 19.78 -1.79
N ASN A 112 5.82 20.51 -2.89
CA ASN A 112 6.70 21.52 -3.46
C ASN A 112 6.09 22.93 -3.30
N PRO A 113 6.04 23.50 -2.08
CA PRO A 113 5.36 24.78 -1.84
C PRO A 113 6.10 25.99 -2.46
N LEU A 114 7.41 25.87 -2.72
CA LEU A 114 8.27 26.90 -3.32
C LEU A 114 9.33 26.24 -4.22
N LEU A 115 9.92 27.00 -5.16
CA LEU A 115 10.70 26.51 -6.32
C LEU A 115 11.93 25.67 -5.94
N LEU A 116 12.29 25.62 -4.65
CA LEU A 116 13.51 25.01 -4.13
C LEU A 116 13.29 24.13 -2.89
N LEU A 117 12.05 23.87 -2.48
CA LEU A 117 11.77 23.09 -1.27
C LEU A 117 10.92 21.86 -1.61
N ASN A 118 11.58 20.73 -1.88
CA ASN A 118 10.90 19.45 -2.08
C ASN A 118 10.71 18.73 -0.74
N TYR A 119 9.74 19.21 0.04
CA TYR A 119 9.48 18.71 1.39
C TYR A 119 8.94 17.28 1.34
N GLY A 120 9.41 16.43 2.26
CA GLY A 120 9.00 15.02 2.36
C GLY A 120 9.73 14.10 1.39
N SER A 121 10.26 14.59 0.26
CA SER A 121 10.94 13.75 -0.74
C SER A 121 12.12 12.97 -0.16
N GLY A 122 13.00 13.64 0.60
CA GLY A 122 14.15 13.00 1.22
C GLY A 122 13.75 11.95 2.26
N GLN A 123 12.68 12.19 3.02
CA GLN A 123 12.19 11.24 4.02
C GLN A 123 11.56 10.00 3.36
N ARG A 124 10.74 10.22 2.32
CA ARG A 124 10.15 9.14 1.51
C ARG A 124 11.22 8.32 0.80
N ALA A 125 12.20 8.99 0.18
CA ALA A 125 13.32 8.32 -0.46
C ALA A 125 14.16 7.52 0.55
N ASN A 126 14.38 8.06 1.75
CA ASN A 126 15.08 7.35 2.82
C ASN A 126 14.32 6.11 3.28
N LEU A 127 13.00 6.21 3.53
CA LEU A 127 12.14 5.06 3.84
C LEU A 127 12.31 3.97 2.77
N ILE A 128 12.10 4.30 1.49
CA ILE A 128 12.21 3.35 0.37
C ILE A 128 13.60 2.71 0.31
N LYS A 129 14.65 3.53 0.43
CA LYS A 129 16.04 3.05 0.42
C LYS A 129 16.31 2.08 1.56
N THR A 130 15.87 2.41 2.76
CA THR A 130 16.13 1.64 3.98
C THR A 130 15.38 0.31 4.00
N VAL A 131 14.15 0.24 3.47
CA VAL A 131 13.34 -0.99 3.46
C VAL A 131 13.60 -1.87 2.23
N LYS A 132 14.43 -1.42 1.29
CA LYS A 132 14.67 -2.07 -0.01
C LYS A 132 15.16 -3.52 0.10
N SER A 133 15.87 -3.88 1.16
CA SER A 133 16.31 -5.26 1.39
C SER A 133 15.15 -6.22 1.67
N LYS A 134 14.04 -5.74 2.25
CA LYS A 134 12.83 -6.53 2.55
C LYS A 134 11.75 -6.33 1.49
N TYR A 135 11.69 -5.15 0.88
CA TYR A 135 10.72 -4.74 -0.14
C TYR A 135 11.45 -4.09 -1.33
N PRO A 136 12.02 -4.87 -2.25
CA PRO A 136 12.85 -4.36 -3.34
C PRO A 136 12.08 -3.53 -4.37
N TYR A 137 10.76 -3.69 -4.44
CA TYR A 137 9.91 -2.97 -5.38
C TYR A 137 9.11 -1.91 -4.64
N SER A 138 9.06 -0.71 -5.21
CA SER A 138 8.25 0.39 -4.68
C SER A 138 7.67 1.22 -5.80
N TYR A 139 6.51 1.82 -5.55
CA TYR A 139 5.90 2.81 -6.43
C TYR A 139 5.33 3.95 -5.61
N THR A 140 5.69 5.17 -5.99
CA THR A 140 5.22 6.41 -5.36
C THR A 140 4.31 7.14 -6.31
N ALA A 141 3.38 7.92 -5.75
CA ALA A 141 2.67 8.89 -6.54
C ALA A 141 3.63 9.88 -7.23
N ASP A 142 3.29 10.28 -8.44
CA ASP A 142 4.03 11.28 -9.20
C ASP A 142 4.13 12.57 -8.41
N SER A 143 5.33 13.15 -8.40
CA SER A 143 5.55 14.45 -7.77
C SER A 143 4.75 15.50 -8.55
N PRO A 144 3.86 16.25 -7.89
CA PRO A 144 3.03 17.20 -8.58
C PRO A 144 3.84 18.43 -9.00
N TRP A 145 3.22 19.21 -9.87
CA TRP A 145 3.73 20.51 -10.29
C TRP A 145 3.87 21.48 -9.10
N PHE A 146 4.55 22.59 -9.33
CA PHE A 146 4.81 23.63 -8.33
C PHE A 146 3.54 24.04 -7.55
N GLY A 147 3.65 24.13 -6.22
CA GLY A 147 2.58 24.59 -5.33
C GLY A 147 1.60 23.52 -4.87
N VAL A 148 1.85 22.25 -5.20
CA VAL A 148 0.90 21.15 -4.96
C VAL A 148 1.54 20.05 -4.10
N GLN A 149 0.70 19.39 -3.29
CA GLN A 149 1.02 18.17 -2.54
C GLN A 149 0.53 16.93 -3.30
N ASP A 150 1.36 15.88 -3.34
CA ASP A 150 0.98 14.62 -4.01
C ASP A 150 -0.14 13.87 -3.25
N SER A 151 -0.55 12.71 -3.76
CA SER A 151 -1.59 11.89 -3.12
C SER A 151 -1.15 11.28 -1.77
N GLY A 152 0.14 11.34 -1.45
CA GLY A 152 0.74 10.67 -0.30
C GLY A 152 0.67 9.14 -0.34
N CYS A 153 0.31 8.56 -1.48
CA CYS A 153 0.22 7.11 -1.63
C CYS A 153 1.59 6.52 -2.00
N LEU A 154 1.95 5.41 -1.34
CA LEU A 154 3.17 4.63 -1.60
C LEU A 154 2.84 3.14 -1.52
N ILE A 155 3.29 2.37 -2.50
CA ILE A 155 3.23 0.90 -2.47
C ILE A 155 4.65 0.37 -2.30
N LEU A 156 4.86 -0.51 -1.32
CA LEU A 156 6.07 -1.33 -1.16
C LEU A 156 5.70 -2.79 -1.41
N SER A 157 6.55 -3.55 -2.06
CA SER A 157 6.26 -4.94 -2.41
C SER A 157 7.52 -5.80 -2.38
N ALA A 158 7.35 -7.03 -1.87
CA ALA A 158 8.33 -8.11 -2.01
C ALA A 158 8.38 -8.63 -3.46
N HIS A 159 7.29 -8.42 -4.21
CA HIS A 159 7.06 -8.95 -5.55
C HIS A 159 7.13 -7.85 -6.62
N LYS A 160 7.46 -8.22 -7.86
CA LYS A 160 7.65 -7.26 -8.95
C LYS A 160 6.37 -6.46 -9.22
N ILE A 161 6.48 -5.15 -9.09
CA ILE A 161 5.44 -4.19 -9.46
C ILE A 161 5.60 -3.89 -10.96
N GLN A 162 4.55 -4.12 -11.75
CA GLN A 162 4.47 -3.67 -13.14
C GLN A 162 4.13 -2.17 -13.20
N PRO A 163 4.30 -1.48 -14.35
CA PRO A 163 3.95 -0.07 -14.46
C PRO A 163 2.55 0.21 -13.89
N CYS A 164 2.48 1.19 -13.00
CA CYS A 164 1.25 1.54 -12.31
C CYS A 164 0.54 2.68 -13.04
N HIS A 165 -0.79 2.67 -12.92
CA HIS A 165 -1.65 3.80 -13.26
C HIS A 165 -1.89 4.63 -12.00
N GLN A 166 -1.81 5.95 -12.11
CA GLN A 166 -2.23 6.87 -11.06
C GLN A 166 -3.32 7.78 -11.61
N GLU A 167 -4.36 7.99 -10.81
CA GLU A 167 -5.46 8.85 -11.19
C GLU A 167 -5.90 9.75 -10.03
N PRO A 168 -5.85 11.08 -10.20
CA PRO A 168 -6.45 12.01 -9.26
C PRO A 168 -7.98 11.90 -9.25
N PHE A 169 -8.61 12.11 -8.10
CA PHE A 169 -10.06 12.14 -8.01
C PHE A 169 -10.64 13.40 -8.67
N SER A 170 -11.66 13.21 -9.50
CA SER A 170 -12.41 14.29 -10.16
C SER A 170 -13.26 15.13 -9.20
N GLY A 171 -13.48 14.65 -7.98
CA GLY A 171 -14.21 15.35 -6.93
C GLY A 171 -13.38 15.46 -5.64
N CYS A 172 -13.06 16.69 -5.26
CA CYS A 172 -12.41 17.03 -4.00
C CYS A 172 -13.14 18.21 -3.32
N SER A 173 -13.03 18.32 -2.00
CA SER A 173 -13.46 19.54 -1.31
C SER A 173 -12.49 20.70 -1.61
N LEU A 174 -12.92 21.95 -1.39
CA LEU A 174 -12.07 23.13 -1.59
C LEU A 174 -10.75 23.05 -0.79
N SER A 175 -10.81 22.48 0.41
CA SER A 175 -9.64 22.23 1.27
C SER A 175 -8.67 21.20 0.71
N GLU A 176 -9.13 20.33 -0.19
CA GLU A 176 -8.35 19.29 -0.84
C GLU A 176 -7.79 19.72 -2.21
N LEU A 177 -8.10 20.93 -2.71
CA LEU A 177 -7.56 21.45 -3.98
C LEU A 177 -6.02 21.50 -4.00
N VAL A 178 -5.39 21.58 -2.82
CA VAL A 178 -3.93 21.67 -2.69
C VAL A 178 -3.26 20.28 -2.65
N THR A 179 -4.06 19.21 -2.53
CA THR A 179 -3.58 17.81 -2.47
C THR A 179 -4.16 17.05 -3.65
N HIS A 180 -3.31 16.49 -4.50
CA HIS A 180 -3.73 15.62 -5.60
C HIS A 180 -4.13 14.22 -5.08
N LYS A 181 -5.19 14.16 -4.24
CA LYS A 181 -5.77 12.90 -3.78
C LYS A 181 -6.26 12.09 -4.96
N GLY A 182 -6.12 10.78 -4.86
CA GLY A 182 -6.42 9.86 -5.94
C GLY A 182 -6.19 8.41 -5.53
N TYR A 183 -5.99 7.56 -6.51
CA TYR A 183 -5.58 6.18 -6.32
C TYR A 183 -4.40 5.83 -7.21
N MET A 184 -3.67 4.80 -6.79
CA MET A 184 -2.65 4.13 -7.58
C MET A 184 -3.10 2.69 -7.78
N CYS A 185 -3.17 2.26 -9.03
CA CYS A 185 -3.50 0.90 -9.42
C CYS A 185 -2.26 0.26 -10.04
N CYS A 186 -1.83 -0.88 -9.50
CA CYS A 186 -0.70 -1.61 -10.03
C CYS A 186 -0.99 -3.09 -10.16
N LYS A 187 -0.33 -3.72 -11.14
CA LYS A 187 -0.32 -5.17 -11.28
C LYS A 187 0.94 -5.72 -10.65
N ILE A 188 0.80 -6.69 -9.76
CA ILE A 188 1.89 -7.34 -9.04
C ILE A 188 1.84 -8.84 -9.35
N THR A 189 2.94 -9.36 -9.91
CA THR A 189 3.02 -10.77 -10.30
C THR A 189 3.60 -11.59 -9.14
N ILE A 190 2.81 -12.51 -8.59
CA ILE A 190 3.17 -13.42 -7.49
C ILE A 190 3.00 -14.86 -7.99
N THR A 191 4.09 -15.62 -8.07
CA THR A 191 4.06 -17.05 -8.44
C THR A 191 3.23 -17.32 -9.72
N ASN A 192 3.48 -16.55 -10.78
CA ASN A 192 2.78 -16.59 -12.07
C ASN A 192 1.29 -16.21 -12.04
N LYS A 193 0.80 -15.61 -10.96
CA LYS A 193 -0.53 -14.99 -10.89
C LYS A 193 -0.39 -13.48 -10.81
N ASP A 194 -1.25 -12.79 -11.53
CA ASP A 194 -1.32 -11.34 -11.47
C ASP A 194 -2.35 -10.91 -10.42
N LEU A 195 -1.92 -10.08 -9.48
CA LEU A 195 -2.77 -9.42 -8.50
C LEU A 195 -2.89 -7.95 -8.87
N ILE A 196 -4.12 -7.44 -8.88
CA ILE A 196 -4.39 -6.00 -9.01
C ILE A 196 -4.46 -5.41 -7.61
N VAL A 197 -3.62 -4.41 -7.35
CA VAL A 197 -3.58 -3.69 -6.08
C VAL A 197 -3.91 -2.23 -6.31
N ILE A 198 -4.90 -1.76 -5.55
CA ILE A 198 -5.34 -0.37 -5.58
C ILE A 198 -5.06 0.24 -4.21
N ASN A 199 -4.14 1.20 -4.17
CA ASN A 199 -3.88 2.02 -2.99
C ASN A 199 -4.56 3.38 -3.16
N THR A 200 -5.33 3.82 -2.17
CA THR A 200 -6.03 5.10 -2.22
C THR A 200 -6.15 5.74 -0.85
N HIS A 201 -6.36 7.04 -0.83
CA HIS A 201 -6.74 7.79 0.36
C HIS A 201 -7.90 8.73 0.02
N LEU A 202 -9.11 8.34 0.44
CA LEU A 202 -10.35 9.03 0.08
C LEU A 202 -10.50 10.40 0.78
N ASN A 203 -11.54 11.15 0.42
CA ASN A 203 -11.85 12.45 1.01
C ASN A 203 -12.10 12.35 2.52
N ALA A 204 -11.38 13.18 3.28
CA ALA A 204 -11.36 13.19 4.75
C ALA A 204 -12.26 14.28 5.36
N GLY A 205 -12.94 15.08 4.54
CA GLY A 205 -13.80 16.17 5.00
C GLY A 205 -14.95 15.72 5.92
N MET A 206 -15.57 16.70 6.58
CA MET A 206 -16.72 16.47 7.46
C MET A 206 -18.06 16.64 6.72
N GLN A 207 -18.21 17.68 5.89
CA GLN A 207 -19.46 17.95 5.17
C GLN A 207 -19.49 17.23 3.81
N ASN A 208 -20.65 16.67 3.44
CA ASN A 208 -20.90 15.96 2.16
C ASN A 208 -19.90 14.84 1.80
N SER A 209 -19.14 14.36 2.77
CA SER A 209 -17.96 13.55 2.50
C SER A 209 -18.30 12.10 2.15
N ALA A 210 -19.43 11.59 2.63
CA ALA A 210 -19.94 10.29 2.18
C ALA A 210 -20.26 10.28 0.66
N ALA A 211 -20.94 11.32 0.17
CA ALA A 211 -21.26 11.44 -1.26
C ALA A 211 -20.02 11.64 -2.13
N ILE A 212 -19.03 12.40 -1.65
CA ILE A 212 -17.73 12.53 -2.33
C ILE A 212 -17.03 11.18 -2.38
N ARG A 213 -16.90 10.47 -1.26
CA ARG A 213 -16.28 9.14 -1.20
C ARG A 213 -16.98 8.12 -2.10
N ALA A 214 -18.31 8.17 -2.19
CA ALA A 214 -19.07 7.31 -3.09
C ALA A 214 -18.68 7.54 -4.56
N ARG A 215 -18.56 8.81 -5.00
CA ARG A 215 -18.08 9.13 -6.35
C ARG A 215 -16.63 8.71 -6.59
N GLN A 216 -15.76 8.87 -5.59
CA GLN A 216 -14.37 8.42 -5.65
C GLN A 216 -14.28 6.90 -5.79
N PHE A 217 -15.11 6.15 -5.08
CA PHE A 217 -15.21 4.69 -5.24
C PHE A 217 -15.68 4.29 -6.63
N VAL A 218 -16.69 4.97 -7.17
CA VAL A 218 -17.14 4.75 -8.56
C VAL A 218 -15.97 4.97 -9.53
N GLN A 219 -15.23 6.08 -9.38
CA GLN A 219 -14.07 6.37 -10.23
C GLN A 219 -12.99 5.27 -10.17
N ILE A 220 -12.74 4.66 -9.01
CA ILE A 220 -11.78 3.54 -8.88
C ILE A 220 -12.20 2.30 -9.68
N THR A 221 -13.51 2.10 -9.86
CA THR A 221 -14.08 0.89 -10.48
C THR A 221 -14.33 1.00 -11.99
N HIS A 222 -14.15 2.18 -12.57
CA HIS A 222 -14.31 2.45 -14.00
C HIS A 222 -12.96 2.45 -14.71
#